data_AF-A0A2J8LP49-F1
#
_entry.id   AF-A0A2J8LP49-F1
#
_cell.length_a   1.000
_cell.length_b   1.000
_cell.length_c   1.000
_cell.angle_alpha   90.00
_cell.angle_beta   90.00
_cell.angle_gamma   90.00
#
_symmetry.space_group_name_H-M   'P 1'
#
loop_
_entity.id
_entity.type
_entity.pdbx_description
1 polymer ?
#
loop_
_entity_poly.entity_id
_entity_poly.type
_entity_poly.pdbx_seq_one_letter_code
_entity_poly.pdbx_strand_id
1 'polypeptide(L)' 'MFECITENFSIDPARTLMVGDRLETDILFGHRCGMTTVLTLTGVSRLEEAQAYLAAGQHDLVPHYYVESIADLTEGLED' A
#
# COMPACT_ATOMS: atom_id res chain seq x y z
N MET A 1 3.36 15.35 -2.70
CA MET A 1 2.73 14.49 -3.73
C MET A 1 1.25 14.31 -3.44
N PHE A 2 0.86 13.81 -2.26
CA PHE A 2 -0.57 13.66 -1.90
C PHE A 2 -1.34 14.99 -1.97
N GLU A 3 -0.77 16.09 -1.48
CA GLU A 3 -1.36 17.44 -1.54
C GLU A 3 -1.78 17.84 -2.97
N CYS A 4 -0.88 17.66 -3.95
CA CYS A 4 -1.15 17.93 -5.37
C CYS A 4 -2.34 17.11 -5.94
N ILE A 5 -2.53 15.88 -5.46
CA ILE A 5 -3.70 15.07 -5.86
C ILE A 5 -4.96 15.65 -5.22
N THR A 6 -4.90 15.98 -3.92
CA THR A 6 -6.06 16.51 -3.18
C THR A 6 -6.48 17.93 -3.59
N GLU A 7 -5.60 18.69 -4.25
CA GLU A 7 -5.95 19.97 -4.88
C GLU A 7 -7.00 19.80 -5.99
N ASN A 8 -7.07 18.62 -6.62
CA ASN A 8 -7.96 18.35 -7.74
C ASN A 8 -9.12 17.40 -7.38
N PHE A 9 -8.97 16.59 -6.32
CA PHE A 9 -9.95 15.57 -5.94
C PHE A 9 -10.17 15.53 -4.43
N SER A 10 -11.44 15.42 -4.01
CA SER A 10 -11.77 15.16 -2.61
C SER A 10 -11.53 13.69 -2.28
N ILE A 11 -10.42 13.41 -1.60
CA ILE A 11 -10.02 12.06 -1.18
C ILE A 11 -10.09 12.00 0.34
N ASP A 12 -10.81 10.99 0.86
CA ASP A 12 -10.74 10.60 2.28
C ASP A 12 -9.69 9.48 2.43
N PRO A 13 -8.53 9.74 3.07
CA PRO A 13 -7.48 8.74 3.20
C PRO A 13 -7.92 7.48 3.94
N ALA A 14 -8.79 7.62 4.95
CA ALA A 14 -9.29 6.49 5.73
C ALA A 14 -10.19 5.54 4.90
N ARG A 15 -10.67 6.01 3.74
CA ARG A 15 -11.49 5.26 2.78
C ARG A 15 -10.73 4.89 1.50
N THR A 16 -9.42 5.16 1.46
CA THR A 16 -8.58 4.99 0.26
C THR A 16 -7.53 3.90 0.47
N LEU A 17 -7.32 3.07 -0.54
CA LEU A 17 -6.23 2.09 -0.58
C LEU A 17 -5.04 2.66 -1.37
N MET A 18 -3.85 2.63 -0.78
CA MET A 18 -2.59 2.84 -1.51
C MET A 18 -2.03 1.49 -1.94
N VAL A 19 -2.00 1.23 -3.24
CA VAL A 19 -1.49 -0.03 -3.83
C VAL A 19 -0.17 0.26 -4.54
N GLY A 20 0.89 -0.48 -4.23
CA GLY A 20 2.21 -0.31 -4.85
C GLY A 20 3.13 -1.51 -4.65
N ASP A 21 4.28 -1.50 -5.30
CA ASP A 21 5.21 -2.63 -5.36
C ASP A 21 6.49 -2.43 -4.52
N ARG A 22 6.67 -1.25 -3.90
CA ARG A 22 7.85 -0.94 -3.12
C ARG A 22 7.52 -0.45 -1.71
N LEU A 23 8.13 -1.07 -0.71
CA LEU A 23 7.88 -0.80 0.71
C LEU A 23 8.31 0.62 1.12
N GLU A 24 9.49 1.06 0.69
CA GLU A 24 10.09 2.33 1.12
C GLU A 24 9.49 3.56 0.44
N THR A 25 8.74 3.37 -0.65
CA THR A 25 8.04 4.45 -1.35
C THR A 25 6.55 4.36 -1.15
N ASP A 26 5.90 3.29 -1.62
CA ASP A 26 4.45 3.26 -1.77
C ASP A 26 3.77 2.99 -0.43
N ILE A 27 4.28 2.01 0.31
CA ILE A 27 3.76 1.63 1.63
C ILE A 27 4.07 2.73 2.64
N LEU A 28 5.30 3.24 2.67
CA LEU A 28 5.66 4.38 3.51
C LEU A 28 4.82 5.63 3.18
N PHE A 29 4.57 5.90 1.90
CA PHE A 29 3.72 7.00 1.48
C PHE A 29 2.28 6.83 1.96
N GLY A 30 1.70 5.63 1.80
CA GLY A 30 0.34 5.35 2.24
C GLY A 30 0.16 5.51 3.74
N HIS A 31 1.08 4.98 4.55
CA HIS A 31 1.09 5.18 6.00
C HIS A 31 1.15 6.66 6.38
N ARG A 32 2.07 7.41 5.77
CA ARG A 32 2.21 8.86 6.03
C ARG A 32 0.98 9.67 5.64
N CYS A 33 0.21 9.21 4.66
CA CYS A 33 -1.02 9.86 4.24
C CYS A 33 -2.26 9.34 5.01
N GLY A 34 -2.13 8.36 5.90
CA GLY A 34 -3.24 7.78 6.65
C GLY A 34 -4.13 6.85 5.82
N MET A 35 -3.58 6.26 4.76
CA MET A 35 -4.26 5.29 3.90
C MET A 35 -4.00 3.85 4.35
N THR A 36 -4.93 2.95 4.05
CA THR A 36 -4.65 1.51 4.12
C THR A 36 -3.72 1.14 2.96
N THR A 37 -2.71 0.31 3.22
CA THR A 37 -1.64 -0.01 2.26
C THR A 37 -1.69 -1.46 1.82
N VAL A 38 -1.53 -1.68 0.51
CA VAL A 38 -1.48 -3.01 -0.10
C VAL A 38 -0.22 -3.15 -0.94
N LEU A 39 0.61 -4.14 -0.63
CA LEU A 39 1.77 -4.51 -1.44
C LEU A 39 1.35 -5.48 -2.55
N THR A 40 1.65 -5.16 -3.81
CA THR A 40 1.58 -6.13 -4.92
C THR A 40 2.96 -6.75 -5.16
N LEU A 41 3.03 -8.07 -5.31
CA LEU A 41 4.29 -8.82 -5.43
C LEU A 41 4.80 -8.96 -6.87
N THR A 42 4.21 -8.22 -7.81
CA THR A 42 4.60 -8.19 -9.23
C THR A 42 5.80 -7.30 -9.54
N GLY A 43 6.35 -6.58 -8.56
CA GLY A 43 7.37 -5.56 -8.77
C GLY A 43 8.62 -5.75 -7.91
N VAL A 44 9.02 -4.68 -7.20
CA VAL A 44 10.37 -4.58 -6.61
C VAL A 44 10.50 -5.31 -5.28
N SER A 45 9.67 -4.96 -4.30
CA SER A 45 9.77 -5.51 -2.95
C SER A 45 9.19 -6.92 -2.90
N ARG A 46 9.75 -7.73 -2.00
CA ARG A 46 9.29 -9.11 -1.77
C ARG A 46 8.60 -9.24 -0.42
N LEU A 47 7.80 -10.30 -0.27
CA LEU A 47 7.10 -10.58 0.99
C LEU A 47 8.07 -10.79 2.16
N GLU A 48 9.25 -11.38 1.91
CA GLU A 48 10.26 -11.60 2.95
C GLU A 48 10.83 -10.28 3.50
N GLU A 49 10.94 -9.24 2.66
CA GLU A 49 11.39 -7.91 3.08
C GLU A 49 10.34 -7.27 4.01
N ALA A 50 9.06 -7.37 3.67
CA ALA A 50 7.96 -6.90 4.51
C ALA A 50 7.95 -7.61 5.87
N GLN A 51 8.17 -8.94 5.88
CA GLN A 51 8.27 -9.73 7.11
C GLN A 51 9.49 -9.33 7.95
N ALA A 52 10.62 -9.02 7.31
CA ALA A 52 11.81 -8.54 8.01
C ALA A 52 11.56 -7.18 8.69
N TYR A 53 10.88 -6.24 8.02
CA TYR A 53 10.48 -4.97 8.64
C TYR A 53 9.52 -5.16 9.81
N LEU A 54 8.57 -6.09 9.68
CA LEU A 54 7.67 -6.43 10.77
C LEU A 54 8.42 -6.99 11.99
N ALA A 55 9.35 -7.91 11.78
CA ALA A 55 10.20 -8.46 12.84
C ALA A 55 11.09 -7.39 13.50
N ALA A 56 11.51 -6.40 12.72
CA ALA A 56 12.31 -5.26 13.18
C ALA A 56 11.49 -4.13 13.84
N GLY A 57 10.15 -4.24 13.88
CA GLY A 57 9.26 -3.20 14.43
C GLY A 57 9.17 -1.92 13.59
N GLN A 58 9.53 -1.99 12.31
CA GLN A 58 9.47 -0.85 11.38
C GLN A 58 8.09 -0.75 10.74
N HIS A 59 7.07 -0.48 11.56
CA HIS A 59 5.66 -0.57 11.18
C HIS A 59 5.28 0.27 9.95
N ASP A 60 5.90 1.44 9.74
CA ASP A 60 5.66 2.30 8.58
C ASP A 60 6.13 1.69 7.23
N LEU A 61 6.89 0.60 7.27
CA LEU A 61 7.33 -0.16 6.10
C LEU A 61 6.64 -1.52 5.98
N VAL A 62 5.69 -1.82 6.87
CA VAL A 62 4.90 -3.05 6.82
C VAL A 62 3.57 -2.74 6.14
N PRO A 63 3.21 -3.41 5.03
CA PRO A 63 1.93 -3.19 4.40
C PRO A 63 0.80 -3.76 5.26
N HIS A 64 -0.39 -3.16 5.21
CA HIS A 64 -1.55 -3.71 5.92
C HIS A 64 -2.01 -5.05 5.32
N TYR A 65 -1.92 -5.17 3.99
CA TYR A 65 -2.24 -6.37 3.22
C TYR A 65 -1.23 -6.58 2.09
N TYR A 66 -1.22 -7.76 1.48
CA TYR A 66 -0.48 -8.01 0.25
C TYR A 66 -1.30 -8.91 -0.69
N VAL A 67 -0.98 -8.85 -1.98
CA VAL A 67 -1.54 -9.68 -3.04
C VAL A 67 -0.42 -10.14 -3.98
N GLU A 68 -0.59 -11.29 -4.64
CA GLU A 68 0.38 -11.75 -5.65
C GLU A 68 0.37 -10.79 -6.84
N SER A 69 -0.83 -10.36 -7.25
CA SER A 69 -1.06 -9.37 -8.29
C SER A 69 -2.29 -8.54 -7.99
N ILE A 70 -2.36 -7.32 -8.54
CA ILE A 70 -3.59 -6.51 -8.48
C ILE A 70 -4.79 -7.19 -9.15
N ALA A 71 -4.56 -8.21 -10.00
CA ALA A 71 -5.62 -9.04 -10.57
C ALA A 71 -6.44 -9.75 -9.47
N ASP A 72 -5.82 -10.13 -8.36
CA ASP A 72 -6.47 -10.83 -7.25
C ASP A 72 -7.55 -9.96 -6.58
N LEU A 73 -7.46 -8.63 -6.72
CA LEU A 73 -8.47 -7.70 -6.20
C LEU A 73 -9.81 -7.82 -6.92
N THR A 74 -9.83 -8.35 -8.14
CA THR A 74 -11.06 -8.51 -8.93
C THR A 74 -12.01 -9.54 -8.33
N GLU A 75 -11.50 -10.51 -7.58
CA GLU A 75 -12.33 -11.52 -6.90
C GLU A 75 -13.21 -10.91 -5.79
N GLY A 76 -12.84 -9.73 -5.29
CA GLY A 76 -13.59 -9.00 -4.25
C GLY A 76 -14.64 -8.04 -4.78
N LEU A 77 -14.82 -7.94 -6.11
CA LEU A 77 -15.81 -7.08 -6.73
C LEU A 77 -16.99 -7.92 -7.21
N GLU A 78 -18.20 -7.52 -6.84
CA GLU A 78 -19.41 -8.05 -7.49
C GLU A 78 -19.53 -7.44 -8.90
N ASP A 79 -20.16 -8.19 -9.83
CA ASP A 79 -20.47 -7.74 -11.19
C ASP A 79 -21.42 -6.52 -11.23
#